data_AF-A0A0S3SS07-F1
#
_entry.id   AF-A0A0S3SS07-F1
#
_cell.length_a   1.000
_cell.length_b   1.000
_cell.length_c   1.000
_cell.angle_alpha   90.00
_cell.angle_beta   90.00
_cell.angle_gamma   90.00
#
_symmetry.space_group_name_H-M   'P 1'
#
loop_
_entity.id
_entity.type
_entity.pdbx_description
1 polymer ?
#
loop_
_entity_poly.entity_id
_entity_poly.type
_entity_poly.pdbx_seq_one_letter_code
_entity_poly.pdbx_strand_id
1 'polypeptide(L)'
;MAKKPVKYFVVDAFTDVPFKGNPAAVCFLEEEEERSDHWLQAVAAEFNISQTCFLTRIVDSPNGTSNPRFRLRWFTPITEVKLCGHATLAAAHTLFSSGLVHTNII
;
A
#
# COMPACT_ATOMS: atom_id res chain seq x y z
N MET A 1 -6.86 -6.97 -22.53
CA MET A 1 -6.77 -8.03 -21.52
C MET A 1 -7.55 -7.58 -20.28
N ALA A 2 -8.18 -8.51 -19.56
CA ALA A 2 -8.88 -8.17 -18.32
C ALA A 2 -7.84 -7.80 -17.25
N LYS A 3 -8.06 -6.68 -16.54
CA LYS A 3 -7.17 -6.23 -15.47
C LYS A 3 -7.20 -7.24 -14.31
N LYS A 4 -6.03 -7.61 -13.77
CA LYS A 4 -5.94 -8.47 -12.58
C LYS A 4 -6.65 -7.82 -11.38
N PRO A 5 -7.37 -8.62 -10.55
CA PRO A 5 -7.93 -8.14 -9.28
C PRO A 5 -6.83 -7.58 -8.36
N VAL A 6 -7.19 -6.57 -7.56
CA VAL A 6 -6.27 -5.94 -6.60
C VAL A 6 -6.60 -6.45 -5.20
N LYS A 7 -5.61 -7.04 -4.54
CA LYS A 7 -5.73 -7.39 -3.12
C LYS A 7 -5.56 -6.13 -2.29
N TYR A 8 -6.42 -5.93 -1.31
CA TYR A 8 -6.32 -4.81 -0.39
C TYR A 8 -6.58 -5.24 1.05
N PHE A 9 -6.10 -4.41 1.96
CA PHE A 9 -6.34 -4.51 3.40
C PHE A 9 -6.78 -3.13 3.90
N VAL A 10 -7.64 -3.08 4.91
CA VAL A 10 -7.90 -1.86 5.67
C VAL A 10 -7.26 -2.06 7.03
N VAL A 11 -6.33 -1.18 7.39
CA VAL A 11 -5.56 -1.27 8.63
C VAL A 11 -5.79 -0.01 9.46
N ASP A 12 -6.22 -0.22 10.69
CA ASP A 12 -6.35 0.80 11.71
C ASP A 12 -4.99 1.07 12.36
N ALA A 13 -4.32 2.16 11.95
CA ALA A 13 -3.01 2.51 12.49
C ALA A 13 -3.13 3.10 13.92
N PHE A 14 -2.05 2.95 14.70
CA PHE A 14 -1.93 3.42 16.09
C PHE A 14 -2.88 2.74 17.09
N THR A 15 -3.33 1.53 16.78
CA THR A 15 -4.15 0.74 17.70
C THR A 15 -3.94 -0.76 17.48
N ASP A 16 -4.26 -1.54 18.50
CA ASP A 16 -4.41 -3.00 18.49
C ASP A 16 -5.88 -3.44 18.58
N VAL A 17 -6.81 -2.48 18.67
CA VAL A 17 -8.26 -2.74 18.76
C VAL A 17 -8.93 -2.35 17.44
N PRO A 18 -9.74 -3.23 16.82
CA PRO A 18 -10.48 -2.90 15.61
C PRO A 18 -11.38 -1.66 15.78
N PHE A 19 -11.52 -0.87 14.71
CA PHE A 19 -12.37 0.33 14.64
C PHE A 19 -11.91 1.47 15.57
N LYS A 20 -10.63 1.48 15.95
CA LYS A 20 -9.96 2.55 16.67
C LYS A 20 -8.77 3.07 15.85
N GLY A 21 -8.08 4.10 16.34
CA GLY A 21 -6.93 4.64 15.62
C GLY A 21 -7.31 5.37 14.32
N ASN A 22 -6.45 5.27 13.31
CA ASN A 22 -6.63 5.95 12.02
C ASN A 22 -6.55 4.97 10.84
N PRO A 23 -7.66 4.69 10.14
CA PRO A 23 -7.69 3.72 9.06
C PRO A 23 -6.89 4.18 7.84
N ALA A 24 -6.26 3.23 7.17
CA ALA A 24 -5.72 3.38 5.82
C ALA A 24 -6.03 2.13 4.98
N ALA A 25 -6.47 2.35 3.75
CA ALA A 25 -6.54 1.27 2.76
C ALA A 25 -5.15 1.01 2.17
N VAL A 26 -4.73 -0.25 2.11
CA VAL A 26 -3.44 -0.71 1.59
C VAL A 26 -3.71 -1.62 0.41
N CYS A 27 -3.39 -1.18 -0.80
CA CYS A 27 -3.59 -1.91 -2.05
C CYS A 27 -2.28 -2.50 -2.56
N PHE A 28 -2.27 -3.79 -2.89
CA PHE A 28 -1.11 -4.45 -3.48
C PHE A 28 -1.25 -4.55 -5.00
N LEU A 29 -0.32 -3.92 -5.72
CA LEU A 29 -0.23 -3.91 -7.17
C LEU A 29 0.90 -4.85 -7.60
N GLU A 30 0.54 -5.96 -8.25
CA GLU A 30 1.54 -6.87 -8.84
C GLU A 30 2.22 -6.25 -10.06
N GLU A 31 1.52 -5.39 -10.79
CA GLU A 31 1.95 -4.75 -12.05
C GLU A 31 1.48 -3.27 -12.04
N GLU A 32 2.28 -2.38 -11.45
CA GLU A 32 1.94 -0.95 -11.31
C GLU A 32 1.92 -0.22 -12.65
N GLU A 33 2.73 -0.67 -13.60
CA GLU A 33 2.83 -0.11 -14.94
C GLU A 33 1.48 -0.17 -15.70
N GLU A 34 0.53 -0.99 -15.23
CA GLU A 34 -0.82 -1.08 -15.78
C GLU A 34 -1.86 -0.14 -15.14
N ARG A 35 -1.47 0.66 -14.14
CA ARG A 35 -2.39 1.52 -13.37
C ARG A 35 -1.96 2.98 -13.50
N SER A 36 -2.76 3.76 -14.22
CA SER A 36 -2.53 5.21 -14.34
C SER A 36 -2.82 5.95 -13.05
N ASP A 37 -2.23 7.13 -12.88
CA ASP A 37 -2.49 8.01 -11.73
C ASP A 37 -3.98 8.32 -11.55
N HIS A 38 -4.71 8.51 -12.66
CA HIS A 38 -6.16 8.68 -12.63
C HIS A 38 -6.88 7.46 -12.01
N TRP A 39 -6.42 6.25 -12.32
CA TRP A 39 -7.01 5.04 -11.74
C TRP A 39 -6.69 4.94 -10.24
N LEU A 40 -5.45 5.23 -9.83
CA LEU A 40 -5.05 5.25 -8.42
C LEU A 40 -5.87 6.25 -7.63
N GLN A 41 -6.06 7.46 -8.18
CA GLN A 41 -6.88 8.50 -7.58
C GLN A 41 -8.36 8.08 -7.48
N ALA A 42 -8.91 7.44 -8.52
CA ALA A 42 -10.29 6.97 -8.51
C ALA A 42 -10.52 5.88 -7.45
N VAL A 43 -9.56 4.97 -7.26
CA VAL A 43 -9.62 3.97 -6.19
C VAL A 43 -9.54 4.63 -4.81
N ALA A 44 -8.66 5.61 -4.63
CA ALA A 44 -8.57 6.34 -3.37
C ALA A 44 -9.87 7.11 -3.04
N ALA A 45 -10.52 7.66 -4.07
CA ALA A 45 -11.84 8.29 -3.94
C ALA A 45 -12.93 7.27 -3.58
N GLU A 46 -12.93 6.09 -4.21
CA GLU A 46 -13.89 5.00 -3.95
C GLU A 46 -13.83 4.51 -2.49
N PHE A 47 -12.62 4.32 -1.94
CA PHE A 47 -12.48 3.95 -0.53
C PHE A 47 -13.01 5.04 0.41
N ASN A 48 -12.85 6.32 0.04
CA ASN A 48 -13.25 7.47 0.84
C ASN A 48 -12.74 7.43 2.30
N ILE A 49 -11.51 6.92 2.47
CA ILE A 49 -10.77 6.90 3.74
C ILE A 49 -9.71 8.01 3.69
N SER A 50 -9.25 8.49 4.85
CA SER A 50 -8.24 9.55 4.97
C SER A 50 -7.02 9.32 4.06
N GLN A 51 -6.61 8.05 3.90
CA GLN A 51 -5.53 7.63 3.01
C GLN A 51 -5.78 6.26 2.39
N THR A 52 -5.42 6.15 1.11
CA THR A 52 -5.20 4.90 0.39
C THR A 52 -3.73 4.86 -0.04
N CYS A 53 -3.04 3.77 0.23
CA CYS A 53 -1.66 3.57 -0.22
C CYS A 53 -1.55 2.39 -1.17
N PHE A 54 -0.63 2.51 -2.13
CA PHE A 54 -0.40 1.52 -3.18
C PHE A 54 1.01 0.99 -3.06
N LEU A 55 1.13 -0.33 -2.89
CA LEU A 55 2.38 -1.07 -2.79
C LEU A 55 2.67 -1.78 -4.12
N THR A 56 3.87 -1.58 -4.64
CA THR A 56 4.36 -2.28 -5.83
C THR A 56 5.70 -2.91 -5.52
N ARG A 57 5.87 -4.20 -5.84
CA ARG A 57 7.14 -4.87 -5.62
C ARG A 57 8.19 -4.39 -6.64
N ILE A 58 9.37 -4.04 -6.15
CA ILE A 58 10.54 -3.71 -6.98
C ILE A 58 11.29 -5.03 -7.25
N VAL A 59 11.26 -5.50 -8.49
CA VAL A 59 11.88 -6.77 -8.92
C VAL A 59 13.39 -6.66 -9.11
N ASP A 60 13.90 -5.50 -9.53
CA ASP A 60 15.34 -5.28 -9.73
C ASP A 60 15.94 -4.57 -8.51
N SER A 61 16.62 -5.33 -7.65
CA SER A 61 17.44 -4.76 -6.58
C SER A 61 18.87 -4.59 -7.08
N PRO A 62 19.35 -3.36 -7.38
CA PRO A 62 20.65 -3.13 -8.01
C PRO A 62 21.86 -3.52 -7.14
N ASN A 63 21.66 -3.85 -5.85
CA ASN A 63 22.75 -4.01 -4.89
C ASN A 63 22.88 -5.43 -4.30
N GLY A 64 22.27 -6.45 -4.93
CA GLY A 64 22.41 -7.84 -4.47
C GLY A 64 21.83 -8.12 -3.08
N THR A 65 21.04 -7.19 -2.53
CA THR A 65 20.32 -7.42 -1.28
C THR A 65 19.15 -8.36 -1.53
N SER A 66 19.04 -9.42 -0.73
CA SER A 66 17.94 -10.41 -0.80
C SER A 66 16.62 -9.89 -0.22
N ASN A 67 16.61 -8.71 0.40
CA ASN A 67 15.43 -8.15 1.05
C ASN A 67 14.42 -7.66 0.00
N PRO A 68 13.13 -8.02 0.12
CA PRO A 68 12.10 -7.54 -0.77
C PRO A 68 11.91 -6.04 -0.61
N ARG A 69 11.86 -5.32 -1.73
CA ARG A 69 11.64 -3.87 -1.74
C ARG A 69 10.32 -3.53 -2.40
N PHE A 70 9.69 -2.46 -1.92
CA PHE A 70 8.42 -1.98 -2.43
C PHE A 70 8.48 -0.49 -2.71
N ARG A 71 7.85 -0.07 -3.81
CA ARG A 71 7.43 1.32 -4.01
C ARG A 71 6.13 1.52 -3.23
N LEU A 72 6.01 2.68 -2.59
CA LEU A 72 4.84 3.09 -1.85
C LEU A 72 4.40 4.46 -2.33
N ARG A 73 3.12 4.60 -2.70
CA ARG A 73 2.48 5.87 -3.05
C ARG A 73 1.29 6.10 -2.12
N TRP A 74 0.97 7.36 -1.83
CA TRP A 74 -0.08 7.73 -0.88
C TRP A 74 -1.07 8.68 -1.52
N PHE A 75 -2.35 8.37 -1.39
CA PHE A 75 -3.44 9.15 -1.96
C PHE A 75 -4.46 9.48 -0.89
N THR A 76 -4.81 10.76 -0.82
CA THR A 76 -6.11 11.17 -0.27
C THR A 76 -7.21 10.87 -1.30
N PRO A 77 -8.50 11.00 -0.94
CA PRO A 77 -9.60 10.89 -1.91
C PRO A 77 -9.53 11.87 -3.09
N ILE A 78 -8.73 12.95 -2.99
CA ILE A 78 -8.69 14.01 -4.01
C ILE A 78 -7.31 14.23 -4.65
N THR A 79 -6.22 13.79 -4.02
CA THR A 79 -4.86 14.02 -4.53
C THR A 79 -3.84 13.05 -3.96
N GLU A 80 -2.75 12.84 -4.71
CA GLU A 80 -1.54 12.19 -4.23
C GLU A 80 -0.77 13.10 -3.26
N VAL A 81 -0.21 12.50 -2.21
CA VAL A 81 0.64 13.20 -1.24
C VAL A 81 2.04 12.58 -1.22
N LYS A 82 3.05 13.42 -0.94
CA LYS A 82 4.45 12.99 -0.98
C LYS A 82 4.84 12.02 0.13
N LEU A 83 4.12 12.05 1.25
CA LEU A 83 4.39 11.22 2.42
C LEU A 83 3.16 11.18 3.33
N CYS A 84 2.90 10.02 3.93
CA CYS A 84 1.93 9.92 5.02
C CYS A 84 2.39 8.89 6.08
N GLY A 85 2.49 9.32 7.34
CA GLY A 85 3.02 8.48 8.43
C GLY A 85 2.16 7.26 8.75
N HIS A 86 0.87 7.43 9.04
CA HIS A 86 -0.01 6.33 9.47
C HIS A 86 -0.25 5.31 8.37
N ALA A 87 -0.40 5.77 7.12
CA ALA A 87 -0.52 4.88 5.96
C ALA A 87 0.78 4.13 5.64
N THR A 88 1.95 4.69 5.98
CA THR A 88 3.23 3.97 5.91
C THR A 88 3.29 2.85 6.95
N LEU A 89 2.85 3.11 8.18
CA LEU A 89 2.75 2.07 9.23
C LEU A 89 1.77 0.96 8.83
N ALA A 90 0.61 1.33 8.28
CA ALA A 90 -0.38 0.39 7.76
C ALA A 90 0.20 -0.50 6.64
N ALA A 91 0.93 0.10 5.70
CA ALA A 91 1.59 -0.63 4.61
C ALA A 91 2.64 -1.61 5.14
N ALA A 92 3.51 -1.16 6.06
CA ALA A 92 4.51 -2.01 6.68
C ALA A 92 3.86 -3.17 7.45
N HIS A 93 2.86 -2.88 8.29
CA HIS A 93 2.11 -3.89 9.02
C HIS A 93 1.50 -4.94 8.07
N THR A 94 0.92 -4.51 6.96
CA THR A 94 0.37 -5.41 5.94
C THR A 94 1.43 -6.33 5.35
N LEU A 95 2.62 -5.81 4.99
CA LEU A 95 3.69 -6.62 4.42
C LEU A 95 4.18 -7.72 5.39
N PHE A 96 4.32 -7.38 6.68
CA PHE A 96 4.79 -8.33 7.69
C PHE A 96 3.72 -9.34 8.14
N SER A 97 2.44 -8.95 8.16
CA SER A 97 1.34 -9.80 8.63
C SER A 97 0.74 -10.70 7.55
N SER A 98 0.79 -10.29 6.28
CA SER A 98 0.17 -11.02 5.16
C SER A 98 0.99 -12.18 4.61
N GLY A 99 2.23 -12.37 5.09
CA GLY A 99 3.16 -13.35 4.53
C GLY A 99 3.69 -12.97 3.13
N LEU A 100 3.42 -11.76 2.63
CA LEU A 100 4.01 -11.26 1.38
C LEU A 100 5.54 -11.03 1.52
N VAL A 101 6.01 -10.87 2.76
CA VAL A 101 7.41 -10.75 3.13
C VAL A 101 7.72 -11.77 4.23
N HIS A 102 8.63 -12.71 3.94
CA HIS A 102 9.10 -13.71 4.90
C HIS A 102 10.49 -13.34 5.44
N THR A 103 10.63 -12.13 5.95
CA THR A 103 11.85 -11.68 6.64
C THR A 103 11.47 -10.74 7.77
N ASN A 104 12.31 -10.70 8.81
CA ASN A 104 12.19 -9.74 9.91
C ASN A 104 13.03 -8.48 9.64
N ILE A 105 13.53 -8.28 8.41
CA ILE A 105 14.42 -7.19 8.03
C ILE A 105 13.65 -6.21 7.11
N ILE A 106 13.61 -4.94 7.52
CA ILE A 106 13.05 -3.80 6.76
C ILE A 106 14.15 -3.20 5.87
#